data_AF-A0A453QLM3-F1
#
_entry.id   AF-A0A453QLM3-F1
#
_cell.length_a   1.000
_cell.length_b   1.000
_cell.length_c   1.000
_cell.angle_alpha   90.00
_cell.angle_beta   90.00
_cell.angle_gamma   90.00
#
_symmetry.space_group_name_H-M   'P 1'
#
loop_
_entity.id
_entity.type
_entity.pdbx_description
1 polymer ?
#
loop_
_entity_poly.entity_id
_entity_poly.type
_entity_poly.pdbx_seq_one_letter_code
_entity_poly.pdbx_strand_id
1 'polypeptide(L)'
;KLGIIKWSEPNELKAIAAEGVITCLQDAIESLEQGNDISGVAEQWSFVPHVVDELVRLDGEGSSLSKEQLAQLATKCKKIYQAEFAQMDSGGKKGNERPGKTGADDAQYDSDDTIEMTEEEIDLACRQFSGISS
;
A
#
# COMPACT_ATOMS: atom_id res chain seq x y z
N LYS A 1 5.10 -6.55 -26.34
CA LYS A 1 5.40 -6.49 -24.89
C LYS A 1 4.26 -5.77 -24.19
N LEU A 2 3.22 -6.49 -23.78
CA LEU A 2 2.28 -5.99 -22.79
C LEU A 2 2.90 -6.36 -21.45
N GLY A 3 3.46 -5.36 -20.76
CA GLY A 3 3.93 -5.56 -19.40
C GLY A 3 2.74 -6.00 -18.57
N ILE A 4 2.84 -7.19 -17.97
CA ILE A 4 1.87 -7.68 -17.00
C ILE A 4 1.85 -6.62 -15.91
N ILE A 5 0.75 -5.88 -15.79
CA ILE A 5 0.51 -4.99 -14.67
C ILE A 5 0.36 -5.94 -13.48
N LYS A 6 1.45 -6.13 -12.73
CA LYS A 6 1.39 -6.78 -11.44
C LYS A 6 0.55 -5.87 -10.57
N TRP A 7 -0.71 -6.25 -10.35
CA TRP A 7 -1.55 -5.63 -9.35
C TRP A 7 -0.82 -5.84 -8.02
N SER A 8 -0.34 -4.76 -7.41
CA SER A 8 0.27 -4.83 -6.09
C SER A 8 -0.67 -5.56 -5.15
N GLU A 9 -0.13 -6.42 -4.31
CA GLU A 9 -0.90 -7.16 -3.33
C GLU A 9 -1.77 -6.15 -2.55
N PRO A 10 -3.01 -6.48 -2.15
CA PRO A 10 -3.89 -5.55 -1.45
C PRO A 10 -3.26 -4.90 -0.20
N ASN A 11 -2.22 -5.51 0.37
CA ASN A 11 -1.43 -4.94 1.46
C ASN A 11 -0.40 -3.89 0.99
N GLU A 12 0.23 -4.11 -0.17
CA GLU A 12 1.16 -3.15 -0.78
C GLU A 12 0.45 -1.87 -1.22
N LEU A 13 -0.74 -1.99 -1.82
CA LEU A 13 -1.53 -0.80 -2.19
C LEU A 13 -1.94 0.04 -0.97
N LYS A 14 -2.28 -0.63 0.14
CA LYS A 14 -2.58 0.05 1.41
C LYS A 14 -1.35 0.72 2.00
N ALA A 15 -0.19 0.06 1.94
CA ALA A 15 1.07 0.63 2.37
C ALA A 15 1.39 1.91 1.58
N ILE A 16 1.34 1.86 0.25
CA ILE A 16 1.59 3.02 -0.61
C ILE A 16 0.62 4.18 -0.30
N ALA A 17 -0.66 3.89 -0.12
CA ALA A 17 -1.65 4.90 0.22
C ALA A 17 -1.38 5.54 1.60
N ALA A 18 -1.03 4.74 2.61
CA ALA A 18 -0.70 5.22 3.95
C ALA A 18 0.59 6.05 3.95
N GLU A 19 1.63 5.62 3.23
CA GLU A 19 2.87 6.38 3.03
C GLU A 19 2.60 7.74 2.38
N GLY A 20 1.76 7.77 1.34
CA GLY A 20 1.33 9.02 0.70
C GLY A 20 0.66 9.99 1.69
N VAL A 21 -0.24 9.50 2.54
CA VAL A 21 -0.90 10.31 3.58
C VAL A 21 0.11 10.84 4.60
N ILE A 22 1.09 10.02 5.03
CA ILE A 22 2.14 10.42 5.97
C ILE A 22 3.00 11.55 5.39
N THR A 23 3.32 11.49 4.09
CA THR A 23 4.07 12.53 3.39
C THR A 23 3.27 13.82 3.32
N CYS A 24 2.00 13.78 2.90
CA CYS A 24 1.14 14.96 2.89
C CYS A 24 1.01 15.62 4.28
N LEU A 25 0.96 14.81 5.35
CA LEU A 25 0.95 15.33 6.72
C LEU A 25 2.27 15.99 7.11
N GLN A 26 3.41 15.49 6.61
CA GLN A 26 4.71 16.12 6.85
C GLN A 26 4.79 17.49 6.16
N ASP A 27 4.35 17.58 4.90
CA ASP A 27 4.34 18.85 4.15
C ASP A 27 3.45 19.90 4.83
N ALA A 28 2.30 19.47 5.37
CA ALA A 28 1.41 20.35 6.14
C ALA A 28 2.06 20.84 7.44
N ILE A 29 2.78 19.97 8.16
CA ILE A 29 3.53 20.35 9.37
C ILE A 29 4.60 21.40 9.03
N GLU A 30 5.39 21.15 7.98
CA GLU A 30 6.45 22.08 7.56
C GLU A 30 5.89 23.45 7.15
N SER A 31 4.74 23.48 6.46
CA SER A 31 4.04 24.72 6.14
C SER A 31 3.65 25.50 7.41
N LEU A 32 3.04 24.81 8.38
CA LEU A 32 2.61 25.42 9.64
C LEU A 32 3.78 25.89 10.51
N GLU A 33 4.86 25.13 10.58
CA GLU A 33 6.08 25.51 11.32
C GLU A 33 6.75 26.76 10.72
N GLN A 34 6.62 26.96 9.40
CA GLN A 34 7.06 28.16 8.72
C GLN A 34 6.08 29.34 8.87
N GLY A 35 4.94 29.14 9.52
CA GLY A 35 3.89 30.14 9.70
C GLY A 35 2.98 30.34 8.49
N ASN A 36 3.05 29.45 7.49
CA ASN A 36 2.22 29.49 6.30
C ASN A 36 0.88 28.77 6.53
N ASP A 37 -0.03 28.94 5.57
CA ASP A 37 -1.31 28.23 5.53
C ASP A 37 -1.16 26.85 4.88
N ILE A 38 -1.97 25.89 5.33
CA ILE A 38 -1.97 24.53 4.76
C ILE A 38 -2.59 24.53 3.34
N SER A 39 -3.54 25.44 3.07
CA SER A 39 -4.19 25.55 1.77
C SER A 39 -3.18 25.75 0.63
N GLY A 40 -2.13 26.55 0.84
CA GLY A 40 -1.14 26.83 -0.19
C GLY A 40 -0.39 25.58 -0.68
N VAL A 41 -0.08 24.63 0.21
CA VAL A 41 0.55 23.36 -0.18
C VAL A 41 -0.46 22.36 -0.73
N ALA A 42 -1.68 22.32 -0.18
CA ALA A 42 -2.73 21.40 -0.60
C ALA A 42 -3.26 21.69 -2.02
N GLU A 43 -3.29 22.96 -2.43
CA GLU A 43 -3.72 23.38 -3.78
C GLU A 43 -2.81 22.85 -4.90
N GLN A 44 -1.57 22.49 -4.60
CA GLN A 44 -0.62 21.94 -5.58
C GLN A 44 -0.86 20.46 -5.87
N TRP A 45 -1.72 19.79 -5.09
CA TRP A 45 -1.93 18.35 -5.19
C TRP A 45 -3.14 18.01 -6.05
N SER A 46 -3.02 16.94 -6.85
CA SER A 46 -4.15 16.40 -7.63
C SER A 46 -5.19 15.69 -6.76
N PHE A 47 -4.81 15.29 -5.55
CA PHE A 47 -5.66 14.66 -4.56
C PHE A 47 -5.21 15.08 -3.17
N VAL A 48 -6.15 15.53 -2.34
CA VAL A 48 -5.89 15.92 -0.94
C VAL A 48 -6.43 14.83 -0.02
N PRO A 49 -5.59 14.20 0.81
CA PRO A 49 -6.06 13.25 1.81
C PRO A 49 -7.07 13.90 2.77
N HIS A 50 -8.12 13.16 3.14
CA HIS A 50 -9.19 13.71 3.99
C HIS A 50 -8.70 14.31 5.32
N VAL A 51 -7.67 13.71 5.92
CA VAL A 51 -7.05 14.26 7.14
C VAL A 51 -6.40 15.63 6.91
N VAL A 52 -5.85 15.89 5.73
CA VAL A 52 -5.25 17.19 5.38
C VAL A 52 -6.33 18.20 5.00
N ASP A 53 -7.37 17.78 4.30
CA ASP A 53 -8.54 18.62 4.00
C ASP A 53 -9.21 19.14 5.28
N GLU A 54 -9.33 18.27 6.29
CA GLU A 54 -9.82 18.66 7.61
C GLU A 54 -8.90 19.65 8.33
N LEU A 55 -7.57 19.47 8.21
CA LEU A 55 -6.60 20.43 8.75
C LEU A 55 -6.70 21.79 8.06
N VAL A 56 -6.90 21.83 6.73
CA VAL A 56 -7.13 23.08 5.97
C VAL A 56 -8.37 23.79 6.49
N ARG A 57 -9.46 23.05 6.74
CA ARG A 57 -10.69 23.62 7.32
C ARG A 57 -10.47 24.20 8.71
N LEU A 58 -9.64 23.54 9.53
CA LEU A 58 -9.24 24.01 10.86
C LEU A 58 -8.19 25.13 10.82
N ASP A 59 -7.59 25.40 9.67
CA ASP A 59 -6.65 26.51 9.46
C ASP A 59 -7.36 27.79 8.97
N GLY A 60 -8.60 27.67 8.49
CA GLY A 60 -9.37 28.78 7.90
C GLY A 60 -9.92 29.79 8.91
N GLU A 61 -10.44 30.91 8.37
CA GLU A 61 -11.04 31.99 9.16
C GLU A 61 -12.21 31.50 10.03
N GLY A 62 -12.05 31.63 11.35
CA GLY A 62 -13.02 31.18 12.36
C GLY A 62 -12.53 30.03 13.25
N SER A 63 -11.34 29.48 12.98
CA SER A 63 -10.69 28.52 13.86
C SER A 63 -10.17 29.16 15.15
N SER A 64 -10.33 28.46 16.27
CA SER A 64 -9.75 28.85 17.56
C SER A 64 -8.32 28.34 17.77
N LEU A 65 -7.77 27.57 16.82
CA LEU A 65 -6.47 26.92 16.97
C LEU A 65 -5.37 27.81 16.41
N SER A 66 -4.29 27.98 17.18
CA SER A 66 -3.07 28.58 16.65
C SER A 66 -2.36 27.62 15.68
N LYS A 67 -1.49 28.16 14.83
CA LYS A 67 -0.63 27.37 13.93
C LYS A 67 0.18 26.31 14.68
N GLU A 68 0.68 26.64 15.86
CA GLU A 68 1.40 25.68 16.72
C GLU A 68 0.49 24.54 17.20
N GLN A 69 -0.74 24.85 17.63
CA GLN A 69 -1.70 23.84 18.04
C GLN A 69 -2.10 22.94 16.86
N LEU A 70 -2.24 23.52 15.67
CA LEU A 70 -2.54 22.79 14.45
C LEU A 70 -1.37 21.90 14.01
N ALA A 71 -0.13 22.38 14.13
CA ALA A 71 1.08 21.58 13.89
C ALA A 71 1.19 20.40 14.86
N GLN A 72 0.84 20.60 16.14
CA GLN A 72 0.76 19.52 17.11
C GLN A 72 -0.34 18.50 16.76
N LEU A 73 -1.49 18.96 16.26
CA LEU A 73 -2.58 18.08 15.82
C LEU A 73 -2.12 17.25 14.61
N ALA A 74 -1.56 17.90 13.58
CA ALA A 74 -1.01 17.23 12.40
C ALA A 74 0.09 16.22 12.78
N THR A 75 0.96 16.56 13.73
CA THR A 75 1.99 15.65 14.26
C THR A 75 1.37 14.42 14.94
N LYS A 76 0.29 14.60 15.73
CA LYS A 76 -0.43 13.48 16.36
C LYS A 76 -1.06 12.58 15.30
N CYS A 77 -1.73 13.16 14.30
CA CYS A 77 -2.29 12.42 13.18
C CYS A 77 -1.21 11.61 12.45
N LYS A 78 -0.07 12.24 12.12
CA LYS A 78 1.06 11.58 11.47
C LYS A 78 1.56 10.37 12.25
N LYS A 79 1.73 10.51 13.57
CA LYS A 79 2.18 9.42 14.45
C LYS A 79 1.23 8.22 14.45
N ILE A 80 -0.08 8.45 14.38
CA ILE A 80 -1.08 7.37 14.29
C ILE A 80 -0.89 6.60 12.98
N TYR A 81 -0.83 7.30 11.85
CA TYR A 81 -0.61 6.65 10.54
C TYR A 81 0.72 5.90 10.47
N GLN A 82 1.80 6.46 11.03
CA GLN A 82 3.10 5.77 11.11
C GLN A 82 3.04 4.48 11.94
N ALA A 83 2.33 4.51 13.08
CA ALA A 83 2.19 3.35 13.94
C ALA A 83 1.34 2.24 13.29
N GLU A 84 0.30 2.59 12.55
CA GLU A 84 -0.50 1.63 11.79
C GLU A 84 0.29 1.05 10.61
N PHE A 85 1.02 1.89 9.88
CA PHE A 85 1.88 1.47 8.78
C PHE A 85 2.95 0.45 9.23
N ALA A 86 3.63 0.71 10.35
CA ALA A 86 4.62 -0.21 10.92
C ALA A 86 4.03 -1.57 11.36
N GLN A 87 2.75 -1.60 11.75
CA GLN A 87 2.05 -2.84 12.08
C GLN A 87 1.69 -3.66 10.83
N MET A 88 1.44 -3.02 9.69
CA MET A 88 1.19 -3.72 8.43
C MET A 88 2.44 -4.39 7.85
N ASP A 89 3.62 -3.79 8.04
CA ASP A 89 4.92 -4.34 7.59
C ASP A 89 5.39 -5.53 8.47
N SER A 90 5.09 -5.49 9.77
CA SER A 90 5.46 -6.55 10.72
C SER A 90 4.54 -7.79 10.70
N GLY A 91 3.44 -7.76 9.94
CA GLY A 91 2.45 -8.83 9.83
C GLY A 91 2.93 -10.13 9.16
N GLY A 92 4.12 -10.14 8.55
CA GLY A 92 4.66 -11.29 7.82
C GLY A 92 5.34 -12.38 8.68
N LYS A 93 5.53 -12.19 10.00
CA LYS A 93 6.23 -13.16 10.86
C LYS A 93 5.47 -13.50 12.13
N LYS A 94 4.32 -14.17 12.00
CA LYS A 94 3.84 -15.09 13.04
C LYS A 94 3.89 -16.52 12.49
N GLY A 95 5.10 -17.06 12.44
CA GLY A 95 5.33 -18.49 12.32
C GLY A 95 4.70 -19.18 13.51
N ASN A 96 3.52 -19.77 13.29
CA ASN A 96 2.92 -20.73 14.20
C ASN A 96 3.72 -22.03 14.07
N GLU A 97 4.72 -22.24 14.92
CA GLU A 97 5.38 -23.53 15.06
C GLU A 97 4.38 -24.54 15.62
N ARG A 98 3.65 -25.21 14.73
CA ARG A 98 2.95 -26.45 15.03
C ARG A 98 3.96 -27.61 14.88
N PRO A 99 4.28 -28.37 15.94
CA PRO A 99 5.05 -29.60 15.79
C PRO A 99 4.08 -30.68 15.29
N GLY A 100 4.19 -31.04 14.02
CA GLY A 100 3.15 -31.82 13.35
C GLY A 100 3.64 -32.66 12.19
N LYS A 101 4.37 -33.73 12.52
CA LYS A 101 4.27 -35.06 11.91
C LYS A 101 4.91 -35.30 10.53
N THR A 102 5.98 -36.08 10.59
CA THR A 102 6.55 -36.94 9.55
C THR A 102 5.50 -37.53 8.61
N GLY A 103 5.65 -37.22 7.32
CA GLY A 103 4.99 -37.86 6.20
C GLY A 103 5.93 -37.72 4.99
N ALA A 104 6.93 -38.59 4.93
CA ALA A 104 7.69 -38.81 3.72
C ALA A 104 6.73 -39.38 2.67
N ASP A 105 6.44 -38.62 1.64
CA ASP A 105 6.53 -38.95 0.21
C ASP A 105 5.65 -37.94 -0.55
N ASP A 106 6.18 -36.73 -0.75
CA ASP A 106 5.63 -35.80 -1.72
C ASP A 106 6.82 -35.18 -2.42
N ALA A 107 6.92 -35.41 -3.73
CA ALA A 107 7.97 -34.88 -4.55
C ALA A 107 7.99 -33.36 -4.34
N GLN A 108 9.04 -32.89 -3.68
CA GLN A 108 9.30 -31.49 -3.41
C GLN A 108 9.27 -30.76 -4.76
N TYR A 109 8.11 -30.21 -5.13
CA TYR A 109 7.97 -29.33 -6.27
C TYR A 109 8.74 -28.07 -5.88
N ASP A 110 9.97 -27.96 -6.37
CA ASP A 110 10.76 -26.76 -6.22
C ASP A 110 10.03 -25.65 -6.98
N SER A 111 9.54 -24.66 -6.24
CA SER A 111 8.77 -23.55 -6.82
C SER A 111 9.61 -22.64 -7.72
N ASP A 112 10.93 -22.85 -7.77
CA ASP A 112 11.87 -22.15 -8.66
C ASP A 112 12.19 -22.94 -9.95
N ASP A 113 11.73 -24.20 -10.05
CA ASP A 113 11.91 -24.99 -11.27
C ASP A 113 10.93 -24.52 -12.36
N THR A 114 11.50 -23.87 -13.38
CA THR A 114 10.77 -23.52 -14.60
C THR A 114 10.65 -24.76 -15.47
N ILE A 115 9.43 -25.30 -15.59
CA ILE A 115 9.14 -26.39 -16.54
C ILE A 115 9.04 -25.77 -17.95
N GLU A 116 10.02 -26.06 -18.80
CA GLU A 116 9.99 -25.68 -20.22
C GLU A 116 8.96 -26.55 -20.95
N MET A 117 7.86 -25.93 -21.39
CA MET A 117 6.85 -26.59 -22.22
C MET A 117 7.24 -26.45 -23.68
N THR A 118 7.36 -27.56 -24.41
CA THR A 118 7.71 -27.50 -25.84
C THR A 118 6.51 -27.06 -26.67
N GLU A 119 6.77 -26.45 -27.83
CA GLU A 119 5.72 -26.00 -28.76
C GLU A 119 4.82 -27.16 -29.20
N GLU A 120 5.35 -28.39 -29.21
CA GLU A 120 4.64 -29.61 -29.55
C GLU A 120 3.55 -29.95 -28.51
N GLU A 121 3.84 -29.77 -27.23
CA GLU A 121 2.91 -30.05 -26.13
C GLU A 121 1.75 -29.04 -26.11
N ILE A 122 2.06 -27.78 -26.43
CA ILE A 122 1.05 -26.71 -26.56
C ILE A 122 0.12 -27.00 -27.74
N ASP A 123 0.66 -27.39 -28.90
CA ASP A 123 -0.16 -27.70 -30.09
C ASP A 123 -1.07 -28.92 -29.85
N LEU A 124 -0.57 -29.94 -29.16
CA LEU A 124 -1.37 -31.11 -28.78
C LEU A 124 -2.55 -30.72 -27.88
N ALA A 125 -2.31 -29.91 -26.85
CA ALA A 125 -3.36 -29.42 -25.95
C ALA A 125 -4.40 -28.58 -26.71
N CYS A 126 -3.95 -27.64 -27.56
CA CYS A 126 -4.85 -26.79 -28.34
C CYS A 126 -5.75 -27.59 -29.29
N ARG A 127 -5.24 -28.64 -29.93
CA ARG A 127 -6.04 -29.55 -30.75
C ARG A 127 -7.04 -30.32 -29.91
N GLN A 128 -6.66 -30.74 -28.71
CA GLN A 128 -7.53 -31.47 -27.79
C GLN A 128 -8.71 -30.61 -27.30
N PHE A 129 -8.51 -29.31 -27.06
CA PHE A 129 -9.59 -28.37 -26.75
C PHE A 129 -10.46 -28.02 -27.98
N SER A 130 -9.86 -27.98 -29.17
CA SER A 130 -10.58 -27.69 -30.41
C SER A 130 -11.48 -28.85 -30.88
N GLY A 131 -11.27 -30.06 -30.36
CA GLY A 131 -12.11 -31.24 -30.63
C GLY A 131 -13.36 -31.39 -29.75
N ILE A 132 -13.59 -30.48 -28.79
CA ILE A 132 -14.73 -30.53 -27.83
C ILE A 132 -15.89 -29.61 -28.27
N SER A 133 -15.75 -28.90 -29.40
CA SER A 133 -16.87 -28.25 -30.08
C SER A 133 -17.27 -29.05 -31.33
N SER A 134 -18.07 -30.08 -31.13
CA SER A 134 -19.06 -30.59 -32.10
C SER A 134 -20.16 -31.32 -31.37
#